data_AF-A0A915ZVT2-F1
#
_entry.id   AF-A0A915ZVT2-F1
#
_cell.length_a   1.000
_cell.length_b   1.000
_cell.length_c   1.000
_cell.angle_alpha   90.00
_cell.angle_beta   90.00
_cell.angle_gamma   90.00
#
_symmetry.space_group_name_H-M   'P 1'
#
loop_
_entity.id
_entity.type
_entity.pdbx_description
1 polymer ?
#
loop_
_entity_poly.entity_id
_entity_poly.type
_entity_poly.pdbx_seq_one_letter_code
_entity_poly.pdbx_strand_id
1 'polypeptide(L)'
;MLENIISEWIRCINEFYVANRDGNYVYKVSNIDGQLEDDMFEFVKANKALVQSQEQVNTSIIQSHPQACFISRNVTKEIEKSKNVSESIVQEYSADLQECMVKFKNQ
;
A
#
# COMPACT_ATOMS: atom_id res chain seq x y z
N MET A 1 4.90 13.82 -25.71
CA MET A 1 4.11 14.97 -25.19
C MET A 1 3.28 14.54 -23.99
N LEU A 2 2.37 13.57 -24.12
CA LEU A 2 1.56 13.05 -23.00
C LEU A 2 2.40 12.45 -21.86
N GLU A 3 3.39 11.62 -22.18
CA GLU A 3 4.30 11.03 -21.18
C GLU A 3 5.04 12.09 -20.34
N ASN A 4 5.41 13.22 -20.97
CA ASN A 4 6.07 14.33 -20.28
C ASN A 4 5.11 15.02 -19.30
N ILE A 5 3.86 15.22 -19.70
CA ILE A 5 2.80 15.80 -18.85
C ILE A 5 2.53 14.88 -17.65
N ILE A 6 2.37 13.58 -17.89
CA ILE A 6 2.15 12.60 -16.82
C ILE A 6 3.35 12.54 -15.88
N SER A 7 4.57 12.58 -16.41
CA SER A 7 5.80 12.53 -15.60
C SER A 7 5.93 13.75 -14.69
N GLU A 8 5.65 14.95 -15.21
CA GLU A 8 5.68 16.19 -14.42
C GLU A 8 4.59 16.22 -13.35
N TRP A 9 3.39 15.72 -13.67
CA TRP A 9 2.30 15.59 -12.69
C TRP A 9 2.66 14.65 -11.54
N ILE A 10 3.22 13.48 -11.86
CA ILE A 10 3.71 12.52 -10.85
C ILE A 10 4.82 13.13 -10.01
N ARG A 11 5.78 13.84 -10.63
CA ARG A 11 6.88 14.52 -9.93
C ARG A 11 6.34 15.52 -8.91
N CYS A 12 5.43 16.40 -9.34
CA CYS A 12 4.87 17.44 -8.46
C CYS A 12 4.13 16.85 -7.26
N ILE A 13 3.29 15.84 -7.49
CA ILE A 13 2.58 15.16 -6.39
C ILE A 13 3.56 14.51 -5.41
N ASN A 14 4.57 13.82 -5.91
CA ASN A 14 5.56 13.17 -5.05
C ASN A 14 6.34 14.19 -4.22
N GLU A 15 6.82 15.26 -4.83
CA GLU A 15 7.50 16.34 -4.12
C GLU A 15 6.62 16.96 -3.03
N PHE A 16 5.33 17.16 -3.33
CA PHE A 16 4.37 17.68 -2.37
C PHE A 16 4.20 16.75 -1.15
N TYR A 17 4.01 15.44 -1.35
CA TYR A 17 3.85 14.50 -0.23
C TYR A 17 5.15 14.28 0.54
N VAL A 18 6.31 14.36 -0.11
CA VAL A 18 7.62 14.30 0.58
C VAL A 18 7.81 15.52 1.47
N ALA A 19 7.50 16.71 0.95
CA ALA A 19 7.63 17.97 1.70
C ALA A 19 6.63 18.07 2.85
N ASN A 20 5.42 17.52 2.70
CA ASN A 20 4.34 17.59 3.68
C ASN A 20 4.09 16.25 4.38
N ARG A 21 5.14 15.44 4.57
CA ARG A 21 5.06 14.08 5.14
C ARG A 21 4.52 14.04 6.56
N ASP A 22 4.72 15.11 7.32
CA ASP A 22 4.18 15.30 8.66
C ASP A 22 2.65 15.55 8.67
N GLY A 23 2.02 15.60 7.49
CA GLY A 23 0.60 15.89 7.31
C GLY A 23 0.27 17.38 7.43
N ASN A 24 1.29 18.23 7.62
CA ASN A 24 1.13 19.67 7.68
C ASN A 24 1.40 20.26 6.30
N TYR A 25 0.33 20.35 5.50
CA TYR A 25 0.33 20.77 4.08
C TYR A 25 0.67 22.27 3.85
N VAL A 26 1.79 22.73 4.40
CA VAL A 26 2.26 24.12 4.37
C VAL A 26 3.26 24.36 3.25
N TYR A 27 3.96 23.31 2.81
CA TYR A 27 5.00 23.42 1.80
C TYR A 27 4.44 23.32 0.39
N LYS A 28 4.79 24.32 -0.42
CA LYS A 28 4.51 24.34 -1.86
C LYS A 28 5.67 23.76 -2.65
N VAL A 29 5.34 23.08 -3.73
CA VAL A 29 6.33 22.62 -4.71
C VAL A 29 6.76 23.82 -5.57
N SER A 30 8.06 23.98 -5.77
CA SER A 30 8.63 25.10 -6.55
C SER A 30 8.79 24.71 -8.02
N ASN A 31 8.86 25.70 -8.93
CA ASN A 31 9.04 25.49 -10.38
C ASN A 31 7.95 24.61 -11.02
N ILE A 32 6.69 24.86 -10.66
CA ILE A 32 5.52 24.24 -11.27
C ILE A 32 4.69 25.31 -11.98
N ASP A 33 4.02 24.94 -13.05
CA ASP A 33 3.05 25.81 -13.70
C ASP A 33 1.82 25.98 -12.78
N GLY A 34 1.13 27.12 -12.88
CA GLY A 34 -0.03 27.43 -12.03
C GLY A 34 -1.18 26.43 -12.19
N GLN A 35 -1.39 25.91 -13.40
CA GLN A 35 -2.39 24.87 -13.63
C GLN A 35 -2.00 23.57 -12.93
N LEU A 36 -0.74 23.17 -13.01
CA LEU A 36 -0.23 21.99 -12.29
C LEU A 36 -0.30 22.15 -10.77
N GLU A 37 -0.09 23.37 -10.25
CA GLU A 37 -0.29 23.70 -8.83
C GLU A 37 -1.75 23.50 -8.41
N ASP A 38 -2.68 24.07 -9.18
CA ASP A 38 -4.12 23.97 -8.91
C ASP A 38 -4.61 22.50 -8.98
N ASP A 39 -4.24 21.77 -10.04
CA ASP A 39 -4.57 20.36 -10.23
C ASP A 39 -4.05 19.48 -9.08
N MET A 40 -2.82 19.75 -8.63
CA MET A 40 -2.22 19.05 -7.49
C MET A 40 -3.01 19.33 -6.20
N PHE A 41 -3.39 20.58 -5.94
CA PHE A 41 -4.18 20.94 -4.76
C PHE A 41 -5.58 20.33 -4.79
N GLU A 42 -6.24 20.31 -5.95
CA GLU A 42 -7.54 19.62 -6.11
C GLU A 42 -7.41 18.13 -5.83
N PHE A 43 -6.38 17.46 -6.36
CA PHE A 43 -6.11 16.05 -6.11
C PHE A 43 -5.89 15.77 -4.61
N VAL A 44 -5.04 16.56 -3.95
CA VAL A 44 -4.74 16.41 -2.51
C VAL A 44 -6.02 16.59 -1.67
N LYS A 45 -6.85 17.58 -2.01
CA LYS A 45 -8.11 17.83 -1.33
C LYS A 45 -9.09 16.66 -1.51
N ALA A 46 -9.24 16.16 -2.74
CA ALA A 46 -10.09 15.01 -3.02
C ALA A 46 -9.61 13.75 -2.31
N ASN A 47 -8.29 13.50 -2.30
CA ASN A 47 -7.69 12.37 -1.61
C ASN A 47 -7.93 12.44 -0.09
N LYS A 48 -7.77 13.62 0.51
CA LYS A 48 -8.07 13.82 1.94
C LYS A 48 -9.54 13.54 2.26
N ALA A 49 -10.47 14.01 1.43
CA ALA A 49 -11.89 13.75 1.60
C ALA A 49 -12.23 12.25 1.46
N LEU A 50 -11.58 11.56 0.51
CA LEU A 50 -11.72 10.13 0.32
C LEU A 50 -11.26 9.36 1.57
N VAL A 51 -10.06 9.65 2.08
CA VAL A 51 -9.52 9.01 3.30
C VAL A 51 -10.45 9.23 4.50
N GLN A 52 -10.93 10.46 4.70
CA GLN A 52 -11.87 10.77 5.79
C GLN A 52 -13.19 10.00 5.65
N SER A 53 -13.74 9.91 4.44
CA SER A 53 -14.97 9.16 4.17
C SER A 53 -14.78 7.66 4.44
N GLN A 54 -13.64 7.10 4.04
CA GLN A 54 -13.29 5.70 4.27
C GLN A 54 -13.15 5.40 5.77
N GLU A 55 -12.47 6.26 6.53
CA GLU A 55 -12.33 6.13 7.98
C GLU A 55 -13.69 6.17 8.69
N GLN A 56 -14.58 7.08 8.28
CA GLN A 56 -15.92 7.20 8.84
C GLN A 56 -16.77 5.95 8.53
N VAL A 57 -16.73 5.46 7.29
CA VAL A 57 -17.45 4.24 6.89
C VAL A 57 -16.91 3.02 7.65
N ASN A 58 -15.59 2.86 7.74
CA ASN A 58 -14.98 1.77 8.50
C ASN A 58 -15.36 1.83 9.98
N THR A 59 -15.37 3.01 10.58
CA THR A 59 -15.79 3.22 11.97
C THR A 59 -17.27 2.84 12.15
N SER A 60 -18.13 3.28 11.24
CA SER A 60 -19.57 2.96 11.25
C SER A 60 -19.83 1.46 11.08
N ILE A 61 -19.08 0.78 10.20
CA ILE A 61 -19.16 -0.68 10.03
C ILE A 61 -18.73 -1.40 11.32
N ILE A 62 -17.63 -0.97 11.95
CA ILE A 62 -17.16 -1.54 13.22
C ILE A 62 -18.20 -1.33 14.33
N GLN A 63 -18.81 -0.16 14.40
CA GLN A 63 -19.82 0.16 15.43
C GLN A 63 -21.15 -0.57 15.21
N SER A 64 -21.61 -0.67 13.97
CA SER A 64 -22.89 -1.32 13.65
C SER A 64 -22.81 -2.84 13.71
N HIS A 65 -21.66 -3.42 13.32
CA HIS A 65 -21.46 -4.88 13.22
C HIS A 65 -20.16 -5.35 13.91
N PRO A 66 -20.01 -5.12 15.23
CA PRO A 66 -18.77 -5.44 15.95
C PRO A 66 -18.44 -6.94 15.92
N GLN A 67 -19.47 -7.80 15.98
CA GLN A 67 -19.30 -9.26 15.93
C GLN A 67 -18.81 -9.74 14.55
N ALA A 68 -19.38 -9.22 13.46
CA ALA A 68 -18.95 -9.58 12.11
C ALA A 68 -17.51 -9.14 11.82
N CYS A 69 -17.14 -7.93 12.26
CA CYS A 69 -15.76 -7.44 12.16
C CYS A 69 -14.78 -8.30 12.96
N PHE A 70 -15.14 -8.69 14.19
CA PHE A 70 -14.31 -9.56 15.03
C PHE A 70 -14.08 -10.94 14.40
N ILE A 71 -15.15 -11.57 13.89
CA ILE A 71 -15.07 -12.86 13.21
C ILE A 71 -14.21 -12.73 11.94
N SER A 72 -14.47 -11.74 11.10
CA SER A 72 -13.70 -11.49 9.87
C SER A 72 -12.20 -11.29 10.14
N ARG A 73 -11.86 -10.50 11.16
CA ARG A 73 -10.47 -10.27 11.59
C ARG A 73 -9.81 -11.56 12.08
N ASN A 74 -10.51 -12.40 12.82
CA ASN A 74 -9.96 -13.68 13.29
C ASN A 74 -9.76 -14.65 12.15
N VAL A 75 -10.73 -14.78 11.24
CA VAL A 75 -10.61 -15.62 10.04
C VAL A 75 -9.41 -15.19 9.19
N THR A 76 -9.23 -13.89 8.98
CA THR A 76 -8.09 -13.34 8.21
C THR A 76 -6.75 -13.72 8.85
N LYS A 77 -6.62 -13.61 10.18
CA LYS A 77 -5.40 -14.01 10.91
C LYS A 77 -5.10 -15.49 10.76
N GLU A 78 -6.11 -16.36 10.83
CA GLU A 78 -5.90 -17.80 10.66
C GLU A 78 -5.49 -18.15 9.22
N ILE A 79 -6.02 -17.45 8.21
CA ILE A 79 -5.59 -17.60 6.82
C ILE A 79 -4.14 -17.14 6.62
N GLU A 80 -3.72 -16.04 7.26
CA GLU A 80 -2.35 -15.55 7.16
C GLU A 80 -1.35 -16.51 7.81
N LYS A 81 -1.67 -17.04 8.99
CA LYS A 81 -0.87 -18.08 9.65
C LYS A 81 -0.71 -19.32 8.77
N SER A 82 -1.80 -19.80 8.15
CA SER A 82 -1.74 -21.00 7.32
C SER A 82 -0.91 -20.81 6.04
N LYS A 83 -0.94 -19.61 5.44
CA LYS A 83 -0.05 -19.25 4.32
C LYS A 83 1.43 -19.33 4.72
N ASN A 84 1.80 -18.71 5.84
CA ASN A 84 3.18 -18.73 6.33
C ASN A 84 3.68 -20.17 6.57
N VAL A 85 2.82 -21.03 7.12
CA VAL A 85 3.13 -22.47 7.30
C VAL A 85 3.33 -23.16 5.94
N SER A 86 2.45 -22.90 4.97
CA SER A 86 2.59 -23.50 3.64
C SER A 86 3.87 -23.08 2.92
N GLU A 87 4.29 -21.81 3.05
CA GLU A 87 5.53 -21.30 2.46
C GLU A 87 6.76 -21.93 3.12
N SER A 88 6.76 -22.07 4.45
CA SER A 88 7.84 -22.75 5.19
C SER A 88 8.02 -24.20 4.73
N ILE A 89 6.92 -24.93 4.54
CA ILE A 89 6.94 -26.32 4.08
C ILE A 89 7.51 -26.40 2.65
N VAL A 90 7.08 -25.51 1.75
CA VAL A 90 7.59 -25.48 0.37
C VAL A 90 9.10 -25.20 0.33
N GLN A 91 9.59 -24.28 1.18
CA GLN A 91 11.01 -23.97 1.27
C GLN A 91 11.83 -25.16 1.80
N GLU A 92 11.35 -25.84 2.83
CA GLU A 92 11.98 -27.03 3.41
C GLU A 92 12.11 -28.16 2.38
N TYR A 93 11.00 -28.54 1.72
CA TYR A 93 11.04 -29.55 0.65
C TYR A 93 11.95 -29.15 -0.52
N SER A 94 12.02 -27.86 -0.84
CA SER A 94 12.92 -27.39 -1.89
C SER A 94 14.39 -27.52 -1.50
N ALA A 95 14.73 -27.28 -0.23
CA ALA A 95 16.09 -27.44 0.28
C ALA A 95 16.52 -28.92 0.30
N ASP A 96 15.64 -29.81 0.76
CA ASP A 96 15.89 -31.26 0.79
C ASP A 96 16.13 -31.84 -0.61
N LEU A 97 15.35 -31.39 -1.61
CA LEU A 97 15.53 -31.80 -3.00
C LEU A 97 16.87 -31.31 -3.57
N GLN A 98 17.28 -30.09 -3.24
CA GLN A 98 18.59 -29.56 -3.64
C GLN A 98 19.73 -30.36 -3.01
N GLU A 99 19.64 -30.69 -1.72
CA GLU A 99 20.64 -31.52 -1.03
C GLU A 99 20.75 -32.91 -1.67
N CYS A 100 19.62 -33.55 -1.98
CA CYS A 100 19.60 -34.85 -2.67
C CYS A 100 20.27 -34.78 -4.05
N MET A 101 20.01 -33.73 -4.84
CA MET A 101 20.65 -33.57 -6.15
C MET A 101 22.16 -33.33 -6.06
N VAL A 102 22.63 -32.60 -5.05
CA VAL A 102 24.07 -32.37 -4.82
C VAL A 102 24.76 -33.68 -4.44
N LYS A 103 24.16 -34.50 -3.56
CA LYS A 103 24.69 -35.82 -3.20
C LYS A 103 24.78 -36.75 -4.41
N PHE A 104 23.77 -36.75 -5.29
CA PHE A 104 23.77 -37.55 -6.52
C PHE A 104 24.84 -37.13 -7.54
N LYS A 105 25.20 -35.85 -7.63
CA LYS A 105 26.20 -35.35 -8.58
C LYS A 105 27.65 -35.59 -8.17
N ASN A 106 27.89 -35.85 -6.89
CA ASN A 106 29.23 -36.04 -6.33
C ASN A 106 29.60 -37.53 -6.12
N GLN A 107 28.84 -38.44 -6.74
CA GLN A 107 29.07 -39.89 -6.76
C GLN A 107 29.47 -40.33 -8.17
#